data_AF-A0A366MSN7-F1
#
_entry.id   AF-A0A366MSN7-F1
#
_cell.length_a   1.000
_cell.length_b   1.000
_cell.length_c   1.000
_cell.angle_alpha   90.00
_cell.angle_beta   90.00
_cell.angle_gamma   90.00
#
_symmetry.space_group_name_H-M   'P 1'
#
loop_
_entity.id
_entity.type
_entity.pdbx_description
1 polymer ?
#
loop_
_entity_poly.entity_id
_entity_poly.type
_entity_poly.pdbx_seq_one_letter_code
_entity_poly.pdbx_strand_id
1 'polypeptide(L)'
;MRNISFYIIINKLYNISLFKYIKYLKEEVLNTQWFKKACKEKKIVVKYLSKDYFTNLSSNIYFKYDNNKSLFYKLFLLKFEYKNKLEDNNHLKLLNINIVNESRFYVINYLLNLQKGFLDTNHFFNMKIICKEEFINNYKKIYNRYLDKSILSRILTNTYFLFNKSIHKISHLIPKNRFIYSIYIKDIINNNFGVLKSDNDIANILYEKYGIKLTRRVVCDIRNKYLIPKIREIDVLQISKFFSSKKVLNKKNISLLSNNIQGVYEISSNKDIIYPFLKNKVIYIGSSKNLKKRLKTYTTKYVHIEEIKNILEKGDVLYFRFFKSFEYRDFERKIINHFIYFYGDLPKLNTQRIIS
;
A
#
# COMPACT_ATOMS: atom_id res chain seq x y z
N MET A 1 -37.80 17.36 18.72
CA MET A 1 -37.93 16.99 17.29
C MET A 1 -36.53 16.76 16.71
N ARG A 2 -36.24 15.59 16.12
CA ARG A 2 -35.00 15.36 15.36
C ARG A 2 -35.00 16.36 14.21
N ASN A 3 -34.03 17.27 14.18
CA ASN A 3 -33.97 18.33 13.17
C ASN A 3 -33.59 17.69 11.83
N ILE A 4 -34.60 17.24 11.06
CA ILE A 4 -34.44 16.46 9.83
C ILE A 4 -33.49 17.17 8.85
N SER A 5 -33.59 18.49 8.75
CA SER A 5 -32.72 19.34 7.94
C SER A 5 -31.25 19.26 8.36
N PHE A 6 -30.94 19.19 9.65
CA PHE A 6 -29.58 19.05 10.17
C PHE A 6 -28.94 17.71 9.76
N TYR A 7 -29.67 16.61 9.92
CA TYR A 7 -29.20 15.28 9.52
C TYR A 7 -29.06 15.14 8.00
N ILE A 8 -29.96 15.76 7.22
CA ILE A 8 -29.85 15.81 5.75
C ILE A 8 -28.57 16.54 5.33
N ILE A 9 -28.25 17.68 5.97
CA ILE A 9 -27.05 18.46 5.64
C ILE A 9 -25.78 17.67 5.98
N ILE A 10 -25.70 17.04 7.16
CA ILE A 10 -24.55 16.19 7.52
C ILE A 10 -24.38 15.03 6.54
N ASN A 11 -25.46 14.32 6.21
CA ASN A 11 -25.42 13.22 5.24
C ASN A 11 -24.96 13.69 3.86
N LYS A 12 -25.42 14.87 3.40
CA LYS A 12 -24.92 15.49 2.16
C LYS A 12 -23.41 15.73 2.25
N LEU A 13 -22.91 16.34 3.33
CA LEU A 13 -21.47 16.62 3.48
C LEU A 13 -20.59 15.35 3.45
N TYR A 14 -21.07 14.23 4.01
CA TYR A 14 -20.35 12.94 3.91
C TYR A 14 -20.36 12.35 2.50
N ASN A 15 -21.43 12.57 1.72
CA ASN A 15 -21.57 12.04 0.36
C ASN A 15 -20.77 12.82 -0.69
N ILE A 16 -20.44 14.08 -0.42
CA ILE A 16 -19.69 14.92 -1.35
C ILE A 16 -18.27 14.34 -1.56
N SER A 17 -17.83 14.29 -2.82
CA SER A 17 -16.47 13.88 -3.17
C SER A 17 -15.44 14.84 -2.59
N LEU A 18 -14.22 14.35 -2.35
CA LEU A 18 -13.12 15.15 -1.81
C LEU A 18 -12.98 16.54 -2.45
N PHE A 19 -12.90 16.61 -3.78
CA PHE A 19 -12.75 17.87 -4.52
C PHE A 19 -13.93 18.82 -4.30
N LYS A 20 -15.16 18.30 -4.37
CA LYS A 20 -16.37 19.10 -4.13
C LYS A 20 -16.46 19.57 -2.69
N TYR A 21 -15.99 18.77 -1.72
CA TYR A 21 -15.97 19.15 -0.31
C TYR A 21 -14.93 20.24 -0.03
N ILE A 22 -13.75 20.13 -0.65
CA ILE A 22 -12.73 21.19 -0.61
C ILE A 22 -13.27 22.48 -1.22
N LYS A 23 -13.92 22.39 -2.39
CA LYS A 23 -14.55 23.53 -3.06
C LYS A 23 -15.61 24.17 -2.17
N TYR A 24 -16.49 23.36 -1.58
CA TYR A 24 -17.48 23.81 -0.60
C TYR A 24 -16.85 24.54 0.58
N LEU A 25 -15.82 23.98 1.23
CA LEU A 25 -15.15 24.66 2.34
C LEU A 25 -14.55 26.00 1.92
N LYS A 26 -13.91 26.07 0.75
CA LYS A 26 -13.29 27.31 0.28
C LYS A 26 -14.33 28.35 -0.10
N GLU A 27 -15.23 28.02 -1.01
CA GLU A 27 -16.12 28.99 -1.66
C GLU A 27 -17.34 29.31 -0.80
N GLU A 28 -17.94 28.31 -0.15
CA GLU A 28 -19.19 28.47 0.60
C GLU A 28 -18.98 28.84 2.07
N VAL A 29 -17.74 28.76 2.57
CA VAL A 29 -17.43 29.04 3.98
C VAL A 29 -16.29 30.04 4.06
N LEU A 30 -15.05 29.63 3.78
CA LEU A 30 -13.86 30.42 4.10
C LEU A 30 -13.76 31.74 3.33
N ASN A 31 -14.18 31.76 2.06
CA ASN A 31 -14.07 32.93 1.19
C ASN A 31 -15.25 33.90 1.31
N THR A 32 -16.32 33.50 2.00
CA THR A 32 -17.55 34.30 2.13
C THR A 32 -17.34 35.56 2.97
N GLN A 33 -18.12 36.61 2.69
CA GLN A 33 -18.05 37.87 3.43
C GLN A 33 -18.44 37.69 4.90
N TRP A 34 -19.50 36.93 5.19
CA TRP A 34 -19.96 36.68 6.56
C TRP A 34 -18.88 36.01 7.42
N PHE A 35 -18.16 35.02 6.86
CA PHE A 35 -17.12 34.30 7.60
C PHE A 35 -15.92 35.21 7.90
N LYS A 36 -15.49 35.99 6.91
CA LYS A 36 -14.39 36.96 7.08
C LYS A 36 -14.74 38.03 8.12
N LYS A 37 -15.97 38.55 8.10
CA LYS A 37 -16.48 39.51 9.09
C LYS A 37 -16.49 38.90 10.50
N ALA A 38 -17.07 37.71 10.65
CA ALA A 38 -17.14 37.02 11.94
C ALA A 38 -15.76 36.65 12.52
N CYS A 39 -14.77 36.34 11.67
CA CYS A 39 -13.38 36.15 12.10
C CYS A 39 -12.75 37.47 12.57
N LYS A 40 -12.92 38.58 11.84
CA LYS A 40 -12.41 39.91 12.24
C LYS A 40 -12.98 40.35 13.59
N GLU A 41 -14.27 40.08 13.81
CA GLU A 41 -14.98 40.37 15.06
C GLU A 41 -14.67 39.37 16.19
N LYS A 42 -13.73 38.43 15.99
CA LYS A 42 -13.39 37.36 16.94
C LYS A 42 -14.60 36.53 17.40
N LYS A 43 -15.65 36.47 16.58
CA LYS A 43 -16.83 35.62 16.79
C LYS A 43 -16.57 34.17 16.38
N ILE A 44 -15.62 33.96 15.47
CA ILE A 44 -15.14 32.65 15.02
C ILE A 44 -13.62 32.58 15.22
N VAL A 45 -13.15 31.45 15.76
CA VAL A 45 -11.74 31.08 15.81
C VAL A 45 -11.56 29.77 15.04
N VAL A 46 -10.64 29.78 14.08
CA VAL A 46 -10.24 28.57 13.34
C VAL A 46 -9.14 27.85 14.12
N LYS A 47 -9.44 26.64 14.57
CA LYS A 47 -8.49 25.70 15.16
C LYS A 47 -8.25 24.53 14.21
N TYR A 48 -7.23 23.74 14.54
CA TYR A 48 -6.96 22.48 13.87
C TYR A 48 -7.03 21.31 14.86
N LEU A 49 -7.53 20.16 14.41
CA LEU A 49 -7.71 18.95 15.23
C LEU A 49 -6.42 18.31 15.72
N SER A 50 -5.26 18.74 15.23
CA SER A 50 -3.95 18.34 15.73
C SER A 50 -3.00 19.54 15.67
N LYS A 51 -2.29 19.80 16.77
CA LYS A 51 -1.25 20.82 16.83
C LYS A 51 0.09 20.30 16.29
N ASP A 52 0.37 19.02 16.48
CA ASP A 52 1.68 18.41 16.23
C ASP A 52 1.98 18.14 14.74
N TYR A 53 0.95 18.06 13.89
CA TYR A 53 1.15 17.76 12.46
C TYR A 53 1.66 18.95 11.63
N PHE A 54 1.70 20.17 12.18
CA PHE A 54 1.92 21.41 11.41
C PHE A 54 3.34 21.98 11.47
N THR A 55 4.24 21.42 12.29
CA THR A 55 5.56 22.02 12.51
C THR A 55 6.49 21.94 11.28
N ASN A 56 6.26 21.02 10.34
CA ASN A 56 7.23 20.68 9.29
C ASN A 56 6.67 20.60 7.85
N LEU A 57 5.56 21.26 7.52
CA LEU A 57 4.93 21.14 6.19
C LEU A 57 5.16 22.35 5.29
N SER A 58 5.88 22.12 4.18
CA SER A 58 6.15 23.10 3.13
C SER A 58 5.02 23.25 2.10
N SER A 59 3.99 22.39 2.10
CA SER A 59 2.87 22.47 1.14
C SER A 59 1.54 22.79 1.81
N ASN A 60 0.84 23.82 1.31
CA ASN A 60 -0.42 24.34 1.86
C ASN A 60 -1.64 23.42 1.70
N ILE A 61 -1.49 22.23 1.11
CA ILE A 61 -2.63 21.38 0.70
C ILE A 61 -2.76 20.13 1.58
N TYR A 62 -1.65 19.54 2.00
CA TYR A 62 -1.64 18.29 2.75
C TYR A 62 -0.90 18.41 4.09
N PHE A 63 -1.23 17.53 5.04
CA PHE A 63 -0.54 17.36 6.31
C PHE A 63 0.07 15.97 6.46
N LYS A 64 1.13 15.87 7.24
CA LYS A 64 2.00 14.71 7.39
C LYS A 64 1.63 13.90 8.63
N TYR A 65 1.35 12.62 8.45
CA TYR A 65 1.27 11.62 9.51
C TYR A 65 2.57 10.80 9.51
N ASP A 66 3.20 10.69 10.68
CA ASP A 66 4.40 9.90 11.01
C ASP A 66 5.54 9.96 9.97
N ASN A 67 6.52 10.86 10.18
CA ASN A 67 7.82 10.89 9.48
C ASN A 67 7.86 10.58 7.96
N ASN A 68 6.84 11.02 7.21
CA ASN A 68 6.70 11.03 5.73
C ASN A 68 5.90 9.85 5.15
N LYS A 69 5.27 9.01 5.99
CA LYS A 69 4.63 7.79 5.50
C LYS A 69 3.23 8.03 4.93
N SER A 70 2.48 8.99 5.45
CA SER A 70 1.14 9.28 4.92
C SER A 70 0.78 10.76 4.94
N LEU A 71 0.14 11.26 3.88
CA LEU A 71 -0.35 12.64 3.80
C LEU A 71 -1.88 12.75 3.63
N PHE A 72 -2.48 13.76 4.26
CA PHE A 72 -3.94 14.01 4.29
C PHE A 72 -4.27 15.46 3.99
N TYR A 73 -5.48 15.78 3.53
CA TYR A 73 -5.84 17.17 3.24
C TYR A 73 -5.97 18.03 4.51
N LYS A 74 -5.25 19.16 4.56
CA LYS A 74 -5.26 20.10 5.70
C LYS A 74 -6.66 20.61 6.06
N LEU A 75 -7.52 20.80 5.06
CA LEU A 75 -8.88 21.29 5.25
C LEU A 75 -9.78 20.34 6.06
N PHE A 76 -9.45 19.05 6.15
CA PHE A 76 -10.15 18.09 7.01
C PHE A 76 -9.83 18.24 8.49
N LEU A 77 -8.80 19.01 8.83
CA LEU A 77 -8.43 19.27 10.22
C LEU A 77 -9.08 20.52 10.77
N LEU A 78 -9.80 21.31 9.95
CA LEU A 78 -10.43 22.53 10.42
C LEU A 78 -11.48 22.22 11.48
N LYS A 79 -11.38 22.95 12.60
CA LYS A 79 -12.37 23.00 13.65
C LYS A 79 -12.69 24.47 13.94
N PHE A 80 -13.96 24.83 13.86
CA PHE A 80 -14.42 26.18 14.14
C PHE A 80 -14.92 26.25 15.58
N GLU A 81 -14.38 27.17 16.35
CA GLU A 81 -14.97 27.61 17.61
C GLU A 81 -15.71 28.91 17.35
N TYR A 82 -16.92 29.05 17.90
CA TYR A 82 -17.74 30.22 17.67
C TYR A 82 -18.59 30.56 18.89
N LYS A 83 -18.82 31.86 19.12
CA LYS A 83 -19.69 32.33 20.20
C LYS A 83 -21.16 32.14 19.79
N ASN A 84 -21.99 31.71 20.75
CA ASN A 84 -23.31 31.14 20.53
C ASN A 84 -24.26 32.07 19.74
N LYS A 85 -24.50 31.70 18.48
CA LYS A 85 -25.35 32.30 17.42
C LYS A 85 -24.63 33.29 16.50
N LEU A 86 -24.41 32.83 15.26
CA LEU A 86 -24.01 33.62 14.11
C LEU A 86 -25.23 33.95 13.24
N GLU A 87 -25.13 35.02 12.45
CA GLU A 87 -26.09 35.43 11.40
C GLU A 87 -26.48 34.23 10.52
N ASP A 88 -27.73 34.20 10.04
CA ASP A 88 -28.29 33.16 9.14
C ASP A 88 -28.10 31.71 9.59
N ASN A 89 -28.04 31.47 10.91
CA ASN A 89 -27.75 30.16 11.47
C ASN A 89 -26.42 29.55 10.97
N ASN A 90 -25.44 30.38 10.57
CA ASN A 90 -24.14 29.93 10.10
C ASN A 90 -23.38 29.08 11.14
N HIS A 91 -23.71 29.23 12.42
CA HIS A 91 -23.21 28.37 13.49
C HIS A 91 -23.58 26.89 13.30
N LEU A 92 -24.76 26.57 12.74
CA LEU A 92 -25.14 25.19 12.39
C LEU A 92 -24.33 24.66 11.20
N LYS A 93 -24.02 25.52 10.22
CA LYS A 93 -23.15 25.17 9.08
C LYS A 93 -21.75 24.80 9.57
N LEU A 94 -21.17 25.60 10.46
CA LEU A 94 -19.87 25.33 11.08
C LEU A 94 -19.91 24.08 11.98
N LEU A 95 -20.99 23.88 12.74
CA LEU A 95 -21.20 22.66 13.54
C LEU A 95 -21.17 21.39 12.67
N ASN A 96 -21.89 21.41 11.55
CA ASN A 96 -21.93 20.27 10.62
C ASN A 96 -20.55 19.96 10.04
N ILE A 97 -19.78 21.00 9.70
CA ILE A 97 -18.40 20.84 9.23
C ILE A 97 -17.52 20.26 10.33
N ASN A 98 -17.61 20.78 11.56
CA ASN A 98 -16.87 20.25 12.71
C ASN A 98 -17.16 18.77 12.92
N ILE A 99 -18.43 18.35 12.93
CA ILE A 99 -18.82 16.95 13.09
C ILE A 99 -18.20 16.07 12.01
N VAL A 100 -18.28 16.49 10.74
CA VAL A 100 -17.73 15.73 9.60
C VAL A 100 -16.20 15.64 9.68
N ASN A 101 -15.53 16.75 9.95
CA ASN A 101 -14.07 16.80 10.03
C ASN A 101 -13.55 16.00 11.22
N GLU A 102 -14.16 16.15 12.40
CA GLU A 102 -13.81 15.38 13.60
C GLU A 102 -14.00 13.89 13.36
N SER A 103 -15.16 13.48 12.82
CA SER A 103 -15.42 12.05 12.57
C SER A 103 -14.44 11.46 11.55
N ARG A 104 -14.13 12.19 10.47
CA ARG A 104 -13.10 11.78 9.50
C ARG A 104 -11.75 11.64 10.18
N PHE A 105 -11.33 12.64 10.94
CA PHE A 105 -10.05 12.66 11.64
C PHE A 105 -9.88 11.45 12.57
N TYR A 106 -10.85 11.19 13.46
CA TYR A 106 -10.74 10.08 14.40
C TYR A 106 -10.82 8.71 13.72
N VAL A 107 -11.69 8.55 12.70
CA VAL A 107 -11.76 7.29 11.94
C VAL A 107 -10.43 7.00 11.24
N ILE A 108 -9.85 8.01 10.60
CA ILE A 108 -8.56 7.90 9.91
C ILE A 108 -7.46 7.59 10.91
N ASN A 109 -7.34 8.37 11.99
CA ASN A 109 -6.31 8.19 13.01
C ASN A 109 -6.36 6.76 13.59
N TYR A 110 -7.56 6.26 13.86
CA TYR A 110 -7.74 4.90 14.35
C TYR A 110 -7.34 3.84 13.31
N LEU A 111 -7.71 4.02 12.04
CA LEU A 111 -7.30 3.11 10.97
C LEU A 111 -5.80 3.07 10.76
N LEU A 112 -5.13 4.22 10.80
CA LEU A 112 -3.68 4.30 10.67
C LEU A 112 -3.00 3.57 11.81
N ASN A 113 -3.46 3.76 13.05
CA ASN A 113 -2.93 3.06 14.22
C ASN A 113 -3.11 1.53 14.08
N LEU A 114 -4.29 1.07 13.64
CA LEU A 114 -4.54 -0.35 13.42
C LEU A 114 -3.65 -0.94 12.32
N GLN A 115 -3.39 -0.18 11.25
CA GLN A 115 -2.62 -0.61 10.09
C GLN A 115 -1.15 -0.17 10.09
N LYS A 116 -0.62 0.24 11.26
CA LYS A 116 0.75 0.75 11.38
C LYS A 116 1.79 -0.21 10.80
N GLY A 117 1.68 -1.51 11.10
CA GLY A 117 2.59 -2.53 10.58
C GLY A 117 2.65 -2.57 9.05
N PHE A 118 1.50 -2.48 8.38
CA PHE A 118 1.43 -2.38 6.92
C PHE A 118 2.01 -1.06 6.41
N LEU A 119 1.63 0.08 7.02
CA LEU A 119 2.10 1.40 6.61
C LEU A 119 3.61 1.56 6.75
N ASP A 120 4.21 0.92 7.75
CA ASP A 120 5.65 0.97 8.00
C ASP A 120 6.46 0.12 7.02
N THR A 121 5.87 -0.93 6.48
CA THR A 121 6.60 -1.96 5.71
C THR A 121 6.13 -2.08 4.26
N ASN A 122 4.99 -1.49 3.92
CA ASN A 122 4.23 -1.75 2.70
C ASN A 122 3.91 -3.25 2.49
N HIS A 123 3.95 -4.09 3.53
CA HIS A 123 3.81 -5.54 3.42
C HIS A 123 2.42 -5.98 3.85
N PHE A 124 1.64 -6.56 2.93
CA PHE A 124 0.24 -6.91 3.18
C PHE A 124 0.05 -7.99 4.25
N PHE A 125 1.05 -8.81 4.55
CA PHE A 125 1.00 -9.74 5.69
C PHE A 125 0.99 -9.01 7.05
N ASN A 126 1.53 -7.79 7.10
CA ASN A 126 1.49 -6.96 8.30
C ASN A 126 0.19 -6.17 8.42
N MET A 127 -0.76 -6.40 7.50
CA MET A 127 -2.05 -5.74 7.48
C MET A 127 -3.05 -6.50 8.35
N LYS A 128 -3.70 -5.79 9.27
CA LYS A 128 -4.77 -6.38 10.09
C LYS A 128 -6.05 -6.49 9.26
N ILE A 129 -6.70 -7.64 9.36
CA ILE A 129 -8.05 -7.81 8.79
C ILE A 129 -9.04 -7.14 9.75
N ILE A 130 -9.77 -6.14 9.26
CA ILE A 130 -10.67 -5.33 10.09
C ILE A 130 -12.12 -5.73 9.82
N CYS A 131 -12.81 -6.22 10.85
CA CYS A 131 -14.27 -6.33 10.86
C CYS A 131 -14.89 -4.94 11.07
N LYS A 132 -15.82 -4.52 10.19
CA LYS A 132 -16.43 -3.18 10.27
C LYS A 132 -17.24 -2.97 11.56
N GLU A 133 -17.90 -4.01 12.05
CA GLU A 133 -18.73 -3.94 13.27
C GLU A 133 -17.85 -3.76 14.50
N GLU A 134 -16.82 -4.59 14.61
CA GLU A 134 -15.82 -4.49 15.67
C GLU A 134 -15.10 -3.14 15.63
N PHE A 135 -14.72 -2.67 14.44
CA PHE A 135 -14.13 -1.36 14.25
C PHE A 135 -15.02 -0.24 14.83
N ILE A 136 -16.31 -0.24 14.51
CA ILE A 136 -17.26 0.77 14.98
C ILE A 136 -17.41 0.69 16.51
N ASN A 137 -17.52 -0.52 17.06
CA ASN A 137 -17.68 -0.71 18.51
C ASN A 137 -16.44 -0.23 19.27
N ASN A 138 -15.24 -0.60 18.80
CA ASN A 138 -14.00 -0.15 19.42
C ASN A 138 -13.77 1.35 19.24
N TYR A 139 -14.10 1.90 18.07
CA TYR A 139 -14.07 3.35 17.84
C TYR A 139 -14.94 4.11 18.85
N LYS A 140 -16.19 3.66 19.06
CA LYS A 140 -17.12 4.27 20.02
C LYS A 140 -16.56 4.22 21.44
N LYS A 141 -15.99 3.09 21.84
CA LYS A 141 -15.36 2.91 23.15
C LYS A 141 -14.16 3.84 23.36
N ILE A 142 -13.27 3.94 22.37
CA ILE A 142 -12.02 4.70 22.48
C ILE A 142 -12.27 6.21 22.46
N TYR A 143 -13.12 6.68 21.54
CA TYR A 143 -13.29 8.12 21.30
C TYR A 143 -14.56 8.72 21.92
N ASN A 144 -15.44 7.89 22.51
CA ASN A 144 -16.75 8.30 23.00
C ASN A 144 -17.56 9.11 21.97
N ARG A 145 -17.55 8.65 20.71
CA ARG A 145 -18.13 9.37 19.56
C ARG A 145 -19.02 8.47 18.72
N TYR A 146 -20.08 9.04 18.18
CA TYR A 146 -20.98 8.33 17.28
C TYR A 146 -20.29 7.98 15.96
N LEU A 147 -20.51 6.75 15.51
CA LEU A 147 -20.16 6.26 14.19
C LEU A 147 -21.13 5.12 13.83
N ASP A 148 -21.62 5.12 12.60
CA ASP A 148 -22.39 4.01 12.07
C ASP A 148 -21.77 3.46 10.77
N LYS A 149 -22.32 2.36 10.27
CA LYS A 149 -21.85 1.69 9.05
C LYS A 149 -21.93 2.60 7.82
N SER A 150 -22.93 3.47 7.75
CA SER A 150 -23.16 4.36 6.60
C SER A 150 -22.12 5.48 6.57
N ILE A 151 -21.93 6.18 7.69
CA ILE A 151 -20.90 7.21 7.86
C ILE A 151 -19.51 6.62 7.62
N LEU A 152 -19.19 5.47 8.23
CA LEU A 152 -17.91 4.81 7.99
C LEU A 152 -17.72 4.52 6.50
N SER A 153 -18.71 3.92 5.83
CA SER A 153 -18.61 3.61 4.40
C SER A 153 -18.36 4.86 3.54
N ARG A 154 -19.02 5.98 3.84
CA ARG A 154 -18.82 7.25 3.14
C ARG A 154 -17.42 7.82 3.39
N ILE A 155 -16.95 7.80 4.63
CA ILE A 155 -15.59 8.24 4.98
C ILE A 155 -14.55 7.41 4.20
N LEU A 156 -14.68 6.08 4.20
CA LEU A 156 -13.77 5.18 3.49
C LEU A 156 -13.73 5.43 1.97
N THR A 157 -14.87 5.83 1.39
CA THR A 157 -15.03 5.98 -0.06
C THR A 157 -14.61 7.36 -0.57
N ASN A 158 -14.90 8.41 0.21
CA ASN A 158 -14.75 9.80 -0.21
C ASN A 158 -13.50 10.48 0.38
N THR A 159 -12.71 9.77 1.18
CA THR A 159 -11.47 10.28 1.77
C THR A 159 -10.27 9.59 1.14
N TYR A 160 -9.20 10.36 0.92
CA TYR A 160 -7.98 9.92 0.28
C TYR A 160 -6.76 10.28 1.14
N PHE A 161 -5.68 9.53 0.94
CA PHE A 161 -4.37 9.78 1.53
C PHE A 161 -3.26 9.45 0.53
N LEU A 162 -2.12 10.10 0.68
CA LEU A 162 -0.90 9.75 -0.06
C LEU A 162 -0.15 8.67 0.71
N PHE A 163 0.22 7.58 0.05
CA PHE A 163 1.07 6.51 0.60
C PHE A 163 1.98 5.99 -0.52
N ASN A 164 3.28 5.82 -0.25
CA ASN A 164 4.27 5.38 -1.23
C ASN A 164 4.18 6.11 -2.59
N LYS A 165 4.16 7.45 -2.54
CA LYS A 165 4.07 8.34 -3.71
C LYS A 165 2.78 8.21 -4.55
N SER A 166 1.79 7.44 -4.07
CA SER A 166 0.52 7.21 -4.76
C SER A 166 -0.66 7.66 -3.91
N ILE A 167 -1.71 8.17 -4.55
CA ILE A 167 -2.93 8.60 -3.86
C ILE A 167 -3.89 7.41 -3.77
N HIS A 168 -4.27 7.05 -2.55
CA HIS A 168 -5.16 5.94 -2.25
C HIS A 168 -6.43 6.44 -1.56
N LYS A 169 -7.56 5.76 -1.81
CA LYS A 169 -8.75 5.90 -0.95
C LYS A 169 -8.47 5.28 0.41
N ILE A 170 -9.09 5.78 1.48
CA ILE A 170 -8.95 5.19 2.82
C ILE A 170 -9.46 3.75 2.87
N SER A 171 -10.40 3.38 1.99
CA SER A 171 -10.80 1.97 1.82
C SER A 171 -9.65 1.02 1.46
N HIS A 172 -8.52 1.52 0.96
CA HIS A 172 -7.31 0.73 0.78
C HIS A 172 -6.79 0.12 2.09
N LEU A 173 -7.01 0.79 3.23
CA LEU A 173 -6.63 0.33 4.57
C LEU A 173 -7.61 -0.71 5.16
N ILE A 174 -8.68 -1.03 4.44
CA ILE A 174 -9.65 -2.08 4.78
C ILE A 174 -9.91 -2.91 3.52
N PRO A 175 -8.92 -3.67 3.02
CA PRO A 175 -9.11 -4.49 1.85
C PRO A 175 -10.15 -5.58 2.13
N LYS A 176 -10.75 -6.10 1.06
CA LYS A 176 -11.65 -7.26 1.17
C LYS A 176 -10.87 -8.46 1.70
N ASN A 177 -11.43 -9.23 2.62
CA ASN A 177 -10.77 -10.43 3.17
C ASN A 177 -10.28 -11.37 2.07
N ARG A 178 -11.09 -11.57 1.02
CA ARG A 178 -10.71 -12.40 -0.15
C ARG A 178 -9.43 -11.94 -0.85
N PHE A 179 -9.11 -10.64 -0.82
CA PHE A 179 -7.85 -10.14 -1.36
C PHE A 179 -6.68 -10.54 -0.45
N ILE A 180 -6.78 -10.37 0.87
CA ILE A 180 -5.73 -10.82 1.78
C ILE A 180 -5.53 -12.34 1.68
N TYR A 181 -6.62 -13.09 1.60
CA TYR A 181 -6.56 -14.55 1.43
C TYR A 181 -5.89 -14.95 0.11
N SER A 182 -6.02 -14.16 -0.96
CA SER A 182 -5.33 -14.45 -2.22
C SER A 182 -3.82 -14.32 -2.09
N ILE A 183 -3.34 -13.40 -1.24
CA ILE A 183 -1.91 -13.26 -0.92
C ILE A 183 -1.43 -14.47 -0.10
N TYR A 184 -2.21 -14.92 0.89
CA TYR A 184 -1.89 -16.15 1.65
C TYR A 184 -1.87 -17.39 0.77
N ILE A 185 -2.79 -17.49 -0.19
CA ILE A 185 -2.79 -18.57 -1.19
C ILE A 185 -1.52 -18.52 -2.05
N LYS A 186 -1.09 -17.33 -2.49
CA LYS A 186 0.18 -17.17 -3.24
C LYS A 186 1.38 -17.61 -2.41
N ASP A 187 1.42 -17.27 -1.12
CA ASP A 187 2.47 -17.73 -0.21
C ASP A 187 2.52 -19.25 -0.09
N ILE A 188 1.35 -19.89 0.11
CA ILE A 188 1.24 -21.34 0.23
C ILE A 188 1.73 -22.01 -1.04
N ILE A 189 1.31 -21.52 -2.21
CA ILE A 189 1.75 -22.03 -3.51
C ILE A 189 3.26 -21.87 -3.68
N ASN A 190 3.81 -20.70 -3.32
CA ASN A 190 5.23 -20.41 -3.50
C ASN A 190 6.12 -21.28 -2.59
N ASN A 191 5.67 -21.60 -1.37
CA ASN A 191 6.45 -22.38 -0.41
C ASN A 191 6.25 -23.90 -0.53
N ASN A 192 5.14 -24.37 -1.14
CA ASN A 192 4.80 -25.79 -1.25
C ASN A 192 4.79 -26.25 -2.72
N PHE A 193 5.66 -25.66 -3.54
CA PHE A 193 5.72 -25.91 -4.97
C PHE A 193 5.97 -27.40 -5.25
N GLY A 194 5.15 -28.01 -6.12
CA GLY A 194 5.27 -29.42 -6.49
C GLY A 194 4.72 -30.43 -5.48
N VAL A 195 4.28 -29.99 -4.30
CA VAL A 195 3.69 -30.86 -3.27
C VAL A 195 2.17 -30.79 -3.27
N LEU A 196 1.61 -29.60 -3.53
CA LEU A 196 0.16 -29.38 -3.58
C LEU A 196 -0.45 -30.23 -4.71
N LYS A 197 -1.56 -30.93 -4.43
CA LYS A 197 -2.31 -31.74 -5.40
C LYS A 197 -3.65 -31.10 -5.75
N SER A 198 -4.24 -30.35 -4.82
CA SER A 198 -5.58 -29.79 -4.94
C SER A 198 -5.80 -28.49 -4.16
N ASP A 199 -6.89 -27.77 -4.49
CA ASP A 199 -7.35 -26.61 -3.70
C ASP A 199 -7.75 -26.98 -2.27
N ASN A 200 -8.01 -28.27 -2.00
CA ASN A 200 -8.29 -28.74 -0.65
C ASN A 200 -7.03 -28.66 0.21
N ASP A 201 -5.86 -28.94 -0.37
CA ASP A 201 -4.58 -28.87 0.35
C ASP A 201 -4.28 -27.41 0.72
N ILE A 202 -4.57 -26.47 -0.19
CA ILE A 202 -4.46 -25.04 0.09
C ILE A 202 -5.41 -24.64 1.23
N ALA A 203 -6.65 -25.15 1.24
CA ALA A 203 -7.61 -24.86 2.31
C ALA A 203 -7.13 -25.37 3.68
N ASN A 204 -6.56 -26.57 3.73
CA ASN A 204 -6.01 -27.14 4.96
C ASN A 204 -4.82 -26.32 5.47
N ILE A 205 -3.85 -26.01 4.61
CA ILE A 205 -2.68 -25.21 5.00
C ILE A 205 -3.08 -23.77 5.40
N LEU A 206 -4.11 -23.19 4.76
CA LEU A 206 -4.65 -21.88 5.17
C LEU A 206 -5.18 -21.92 6.61
N TYR A 207 -5.84 -23.00 7.00
CA TYR A 207 -6.33 -23.17 8.36
C TYR A 207 -5.19 -23.40 9.35
N GLU A 208 -4.27 -24.31 9.04
CA GLU A 208 -3.13 -24.65 9.90
C GLU A 208 -2.19 -23.45 10.13
N LYS A 209 -1.84 -22.73 9.06
CA LYS A 209 -0.85 -21.64 9.11
C LYS A 209 -1.43 -20.30 9.53
N TYR A 210 -2.68 -20.01 9.16
CA TYR A 210 -3.27 -18.68 9.35
C TYR A 210 -4.58 -18.67 10.15
N GLY A 211 -5.09 -19.84 10.57
CA GLY A 211 -6.37 -19.96 11.29
C GLY A 211 -7.60 -19.67 10.43
N ILE A 212 -7.48 -19.68 9.10
CA ILE A 212 -8.55 -19.27 8.18
C ILE A 212 -9.26 -20.49 7.62
N LYS A 213 -10.46 -20.75 8.11
CA LYS A 213 -11.30 -21.86 7.62
C LYS A 213 -12.06 -21.47 6.36
N LEU A 214 -11.64 -22.01 5.21
CA LEU A 214 -12.33 -21.87 3.92
C LEU A 214 -12.67 -23.24 3.35
N THR A 215 -13.74 -23.31 2.57
CA THR A 215 -14.03 -24.51 1.77
C THR A 215 -13.17 -24.52 0.50
N ARG A 216 -12.92 -25.71 -0.05
CA ARG A 216 -12.26 -25.88 -1.36
C ARG A 216 -12.87 -25.00 -2.45
N ARG A 217 -14.21 -24.89 -2.51
CA ARG A 217 -14.92 -24.05 -3.49
C ARG A 217 -14.56 -22.57 -3.34
N VAL A 218 -14.53 -22.07 -2.09
CA VAL A 218 -14.16 -20.67 -1.84
C VAL A 218 -12.70 -20.40 -2.19
N VAL A 219 -11.79 -21.35 -1.93
CA VAL A 219 -10.38 -21.24 -2.37
C VAL A 219 -10.28 -21.16 -3.89
N CYS A 220 -10.98 -22.04 -4.61
CA CYS A 220 -11.05 -22.02 -6.08
C CYS A 220 -11.59 -20.66 -6.59
N ASP A 221 -12.68 -20.16 -6.00
CA ASP A 221 -13.27 -18.87 -6.37
C ASP A 221 -12.30 -17.70 -6.15
N ILE A 222 -11.60 -17.67 -5.02
CA ILE A 222 -10.59 -16.65 -4.73
C ILE A 222 -9.48 -16.73 -5.77
N ARG A 223 -8.98 -17.94 -6.04
CA ARG A 223 -7.93 -18.14 -7.04
C ARG A 223 -8.35 -17.63 -8.41
N ASN A 224 -9.51 -18.03 -8.91
CA ASN A 224 -10.01 -17.58 -10.21
C ASN A 224 -10.17 -16.05 -10.24
N LYS A 225 -10.75 -15.47 -9.19
CA LYS A 225 -10.96 -14.01 -9.08
C LYS A 225 -9.68 -13.20 -9.10
N TYR A 226 -8.60 -13.71 -8.49
CA TYR A 226 -7.30 -13.03 -8.42
C TYR A 226 -6.28 -13.60 -9.40
N LEU A 227 -6.75 -14.32 -10.43
CA LEU A 227 -5.95 -14.90 -11.51
C LEU A 227 -4.77 -15.72 -10.95
N ILE A 228 -5.06 -16.56 -9.97
CA ILE A 228 -4.13 -17.54 -9.40
C ILE A 228 -4.25 -18.83 -10.18
N PRO A 229 -3.21 -19.22 -10.96
CA PRO A 229 -3.24 -20.39 -11.81
C PRO A 229 -3.57 -21.66 -11.03
N LYS A 230 -4.08 -22.66 -11.75
CA LYS A 230 -4.31 -23.97 -11.14
C LYS A 230 -3.01 -24.61 -10.73
N ILE A 231 -3.02 -25.33 -9.60
CA ILE A 231 -1.85 -26.09 -9.12
C ILE A 231 -1.18 -26.90 -10.25
N ARG A 232 -1.97 -27.49 -11.16
CA ARG A 232 -1.47 -28.25 -12.32
C ARG A 232 -0.86 -27.39 -13.44
N GLU A 233 -1.29 -26.14 -13.58
CA GLU A 233 -0.77 -25.18 -14.57
C GLU A 233 0.46 -24.42 -14.04
N ILE A 234 0.70 -24.47 -12.72
CA ILE A 234 1.85 -23.85 -12.07
C ILE A 234 3.17 -24.49 -12.49
N ASP A 235 3.17 -25.70 -13.06
CA ASP A 235 4.37 -26.30 -13.67
C ASP A 235 4.95 -25.46 -14.83
N VAL A 236 4.12 -24.65 -15.50
CA VAL A 236 4.58 -23.69 -16.52
C VAL A 236 5.32 -22.48 -15.90
N LEU A 237 5.18 -22.27 -14.59
CA LEU A 237 5.84 -21.21 -13.81
C LEU A 237 7.19 -21.64 -13.22
N GLN A 238 7.74 -22.81 -13.59
CA GLN A 238 9.05 -23.32 -13.16
C GLN A 238 10.24 -22.51 -13.71
N ILE A 239 10.09 -21.20 -13.89
CA ILE A 239 11.15 -20.33 -14.42
C ILE A 239 12.41 -20.44 -13.54
N SER A 240 12.24 -20.62 -12.23
CA SER A 240 13.31 -20.83 -11.26
C SER A 240 14.14 -22.09 -11.48
N LYS A 241 13.59 -23.17 -12.08
CA LYS A 241 14.32 -24.40 -12.37
C LYS A 241 15.29 -24.27 -13.54
N PHE A 242 15.04 -23.31 -14.43
CA PHE A 242 15.93 -23.03 -15.56
C PHE A 242 17.16 -22.21 -15.15
N PHE A 243 17.11 -21.55 -14.00
CA PHE A 243 18.28 -20.83 -13.51
C PHE A 243 19.36 -21.77 -13.02
N SER A 244 20.60 -21.40 -13.28
CA SER A 244 21.78 -22.03 -12.67
C SER A 244 21.75 -21.94 -11.14
N SER A 245 22.57 -22.77 -10.50
CA SER A 245 22.79 -22.70 -9.07
C SER A 245 23.29 -21.31 -8.65
N LYS A 246 22.84 -20.87 -7.49
CA LYS A 246 23.18 -19.56 -6.92
C LYS A 246 24.67 -19.51 -6.59
N LYS A 247 25.38 -18.51 -7.10
CA LYS A 247 26.81 -18.27 -6.88
C LYS A 247 27.05 -16.91 -6.26
N VAL A 248 28.07 -16.76 -5.42
CA VAL A 248 28.46 -15.45 -4.85
C VAL A 248 28.87 -14.52 -5.99
N LEU A 249 28.42 -13.26 -5.97
CA LEU A 249 28.74 -12.23 -6.95
C LEU A 249 30.16 -11.71 -6.71
N ASN A 250 31.16 -12.42 -7.25
CA ASN A 250 32.56 -12.04 -7.17
C ASN A 250 33.30 -12.37 -8.48
N LYS A 251 34.50 -11.80 -8.64
CA LYS A 251 35.30 -11.96 -9.86
C LYS A 251 35.62 -13.43 -10.17
N LYS A 252 35.91 -14.24 -9.14
CA LYS A 252 36.25 -15.67 -9.26
C LYS A 252 35.09 -16.49 -9.84
N ASN A 253 33.87 -16.28 -9.35
CA ASN A 253 32.70 -17.01 -9.85
C ASN A 253 32.28 -16.54 -11.24
N ILE A 254 32.47 -15.25 -11.56
CA ILE A 254 32.17 -14.69 -12.87
C ILE A 254 33.21 -15.12 -13.92
N SER A 255 34.49 -15.30 -13.56
CA SER A 255 35.52 -15.74 -14.51
C SER A 255 35.28 -17.15 -15.03
N LEU A 256 34.64 -18.01 -14.24
CA LEU A 256 34.23 -19.38 -14.61
C LEU A 256 33.11 -19.42 -15.67
N LEU A 257 32.45 -18.30 -15.96
CA LEU A 257 31.46 -18.23 -17.03
C LEU A 257 32.16 -18.23 -18.39
N SER A 258 31.62 -18.99 -19.35
CA SER A 258 32.03 -18.90 -20.74
C SER A 258 31.77 -17.48 -21.28
N ASN A 259 32.58 -17.05 -22.25
CA ASN A 259 32.34 -15.80 -22.94
C ASN A 259 31.09 -15.90 -23.83
N ASN A 260 30.47 -14.76 -24.16
CA ASN A 260 29.33 -14.66 -25.08
C ASN A 260 28.08 -15.47 -24.70
N ILE A 261 27.92 -15.81 -23.41
CA ILE A 261 26.67 -16.36 -22.92
C ILE A 261 25.64 -15.24 -22.91
N GLN A 262 24.60 -15.39 -23.72
CA GLN A 262 23.41 -14.55 -23.67
C GLN A 262 22.31 -15.19 -22.81
N GLY A 263 21.56 -14.35 -22.12
CA GLY A 263 20.56 -14.84 -21.19
C GLY A 263 20.05 -13.79 -20.20
N VAL A 264 19.29 -14.30 -19.23
CA VAL A 264 18.73 -13.54 -18.12
C VAL A 264 19.51 -13.88 -16.86
N TYR A 265 19.71 -12.90 -15.98
CA TYR A 265 20.34 -13.09 -14.68
C TYR A 265 19.53 -12.40 -13.59
N GLU A 266 19.66 -12.93 -12.38
CA GLU A 266 19.13 -12.33 -11.17
C GLU A 266 20.29 -12.02 -10.23
N ILE A 267 20.20 -10.88 -9.54
CA ILE A 267 21.05 -10.55 -8.40
C ILE A 267 20.18 -10.64 -7.16
N SER A 268 20.68 -11.31 -6.13
CA SER A 268 19.98 -11.51 -4.87
C SER A 268 20.88 -11.24 -3.68
N SER A 269 20.26 -10.79 -2.60
CA SER A 269 20.88 -10.63 -1.29
C SER A 269 20.97 -11.98 -0.54
N ASN A 270 21.77 -12.02 0.53
CA ASN A 270 21.69 -13.03 1.59
C ASN A 270 20.44 -12.84 2.46
N LYS A 271 20.00 -11.59 2.65
CA LYS A 271 18.87 -11.18 3.49
C LYS A 271 17.55 -11.22 2.72
N ASP A 272 16.46 -11.48 3.43
CA ASP A 272 15.12 -11.36 2.89
C ASP A 272 14.73 -9.89 2.73
N ILE A 273 14.09 -9.57 1.61
CA ILE A 273 13.62 -8.24 1.28
C ILE A 273 12.11 -8.27 1.22
N ILE A 274 11.53 -7.23 1.80
CA ILE A 274 10.09 -7.08 1.92
C ILE A 274 9.56 -6.44 0.63
N TYR A 275 8.69 -7.18 -0.05
CA TYR A 275 7.85 -6.69 -1.14
C TYR A 275 6.38 -6.67 -0.70
N PRO A 276 5.49 -5.98 -1.44
CA PRO A 276 4.12 -5.82 -1.00
C PRO A 276 3.40 -7.11 -0.62
N PHE A 277 3.53 -8.16 -1.42
CA PHE A 277 2.81 -9.41 -1.19
C PHE A 277 3.63 -10.42 -0.39
N LEU A 278 4.84 -10.75 -0.84
CA LEU A 278 5.67 -11.81 -0.26
C LEU A 278 7.11 -11.32 -0.06
N LYS A 279 7.87 -11.98 0.81
CA LYS A 279 9.32 -11.70 0.93
C LYS A 279 10.09 -12.40 -0.19
N ASN A 280 11.17 -11.80 -0.66
CA ASN A 280 12.10 -12.42 -1.61
C ASN A 280 13.52 -11.86 -1.44
N LYS A 281 14.54 -12.60 -1.86
CA LYS A 281 15.94 -12.16 -1.79
C LYS A 281 16.44 -11.46 -3.06
N VAL A 282 15.77 -11.65 -4.19
CA VAL A 282 16.12 -11.03 -5.48
C VAL A 282 15.92 -9.52 -5.37
N ILE A 283 16.91 -8.75 -5.83
CA ILE A 283 16.91 -7.29 -5.83
C ILE A 283 16.93 -6.71 -7.24
N TYR A 284 17.40 -7.49 -8.21
CA TYR A 284 17.53 -7.05 -9.58
C TYR A 284 17.39 -8.23 -10.52
N ILE A 285 16.70 -8.00 -11.63
CA ILE A 285 16.56 -8.94 -12.74
C ILE A 285 16.97 -8.19 -14.00
N GLY A 286 17.85 -8.80 -14.79
CA GLY A 286 18.39 -8.18 -15.99
C GLY A 286 18.65 -9.20 -17.08
N SER A 287 18.79 -8.74 -18.31
CA SER A 287 19.28 -9.58 -19.42
C SER A 287 20.50 -9.00 -20.13
N SER A 288 21.22 -9.85 -20.87
CA SER A 288 22.37 -9.41 -21.66
C SER A 288 22.73 -10.42 -22.76
N LYS A 289 23.29 -9.90 -23.87
CA LYS A 289 24.01 -10.71 -24.88
C LYS A 289 25.32 -11.31 -24.33
N ASN A 290 25.88 -10.73 -23.27
CA ASN A 290 27.10 -11.22 -22.64
C ASN A 290 27.00 -11.07 -21.11
N LEU A 291 26.45 -12.11 -20.48
CA LEU A 291 26.26 -12.22 -19.03
C LEU A 291 27.56 -12.02 -18.27
N LYS A 292 28.68 -12.59 -18.74
CA LYS A 292 29.98 -12.44 -18.08
C LYS A 292 30.41 -10.98 -18.02
N LYS A 293 30.34 -10.26 -19.13
CA LYS A 293 30.68 -8.83 -19.20
C LYS A 293 29.74 -8.01 -18.32
N ARG A 294 28.43 -8.27 -18.40
CA ARG A 294 27.43 -7.56 -17.60
C ARG A 294 27.61 -7.80 -16.10
N LEU A 295 27.79 -9.03 -15.65
CA LEU A 295 27.96 -9.34 -14.22
C LEU A 295 29.23 -8.73 -13.63
N LYS A 296 30.31 -8.60 -14.40
CA LYS A 296 31.53 -7.89 -13.97
C LYS A 296 31.24 -6.44 -13.56
N THR A 297 30.26 -5.78 -14.20
CA THR A 297 29.84 -4.40 -13.88
C THR A 297 29.10 -4.26 -12.55
N TYR A 298 28.89 -5.35 -11.81
CA TYR A 298 28.33 -5.32 -10.45
C TYR A 298 29.35 -5.73 -9.38
N THR A 299 30.63 -5.86 -9.74
CA THR A 299 31.71 -6.08 -8.77
C THR A 299 32.35 -4.75 -8.39
N THR A 300 32.82 -4.60 -7.14
CA THR A 300 33.27 -3.34 -6.49
C THR A 300 34.07 -2.37 -7.37
N LYS A 301 34.95 -2.84 -8.25
CA LYS A 301 35.75 -1.98 -9.15
C LYS A 301 34.95 -1.31 -10.29
N TYR A 302 33.76 -1.81 -10.62
CA TYR A 302 33.00 -1.43 -11.84
C TYR A 302 31.50 -1.22 -11.59
N VAL A 303 31.08 -1.09 -10.32
CA VAL A 303 29.66 -0.94 -9.97
C VAL A 303 29.14 0.43 -10.42
N HIS A 304 28.15 0.41 -11.30
CA HIS A 304 27.49 1.62 -11.82
C HIS A 304 26.14 1.91 -11.14
N ILE A 305 25.60 0.94 -10.38
CA ILE A 305 24.38 1.12 -9.58
C ILE A 305 24.80 1.46 -8.15
N GLU A 306 24.59 2.71 -7.74
CA GLU A 306 25.01 3.24 -6.44
C GLU A 306 24.47 2.41 -5.28
N GLU A 307 23.23 1.91 -5.37
CA GLU A 307 22.63 1.07 -4.35
C GLU A 307 23.34 -0.28 -4.20
N ILE A 308 23.78 -0.90 -5.31
CA ILE A 308 24.57 -2.16 -5.26
C ILE A 308 25.93 -1.88 -4.63
N LYS A 309 26.54 -0.74 -4.98
CA LYS A 309 27.83 -0.33 -4.41
C LYS A 309 27.71 -0.16 -2.89
N ASN A 310 26.69 0.56 -2.44
CA ASN A 310 26.39 0.76 -1.02
C ASN A 310 26.14 -0.55 -0.27
N ILE A 311 25.47 -1.53 -0.89
CA ILE A 311 25.26 -2.86 -0.29
C ILE A 311 26.60 -3.59 -0.12
N LEU A 312 27.45 -3.58 -1.15
CA LEU A 312 28.76 -4.26 -1.11
C LEU A 312 29.73 -3.59 -0.13
N GLU A 313 29.74 -2.25 -0.04
CA GLU A 313 30.59 -1.49 0.89
C GLU A 313 30.20 -1.71 2.36
N LYS A 314 28.91 -1.98 2.63
CA LYS A 314 28.43 -2.38 3.96
C LYS A 314 28.79 -3.82 4.35
N GLY A 315 29.49 -4.55 3.48
CA GLY A 315 29.91 -5.94 3.71
C GLY A 315 28.83 -6.99 3.43
N ASP A 316 27.71 -6.62 2.81
CA ASP A 316 26.66 -7.59 2.48
C ASP A 316 27.06 -8.46 1.27
N VAL A 317 26.76 -9.76 1.38
CA VAL A 317 27.07 -10.73 0.33
C VAL A 317 25.93 -10.79 -0.68
N LEU A 318 26.26 -10.43 -1.92
CA LEU A 318 25.38 -10.60 -3.07
C LEU A 318 25.67 -11.90 -3.81
N TYR A 319 24.64 -12.40 -4.48
CA TYR A 319 24.70 -13.61 -5.28
C TYR A 319 24.06 -13.38 -6.64
N PHE A 320 24.47 -14.18 -7.61
CA PHE A 320 23.82 -14.24 -8.90
C PHE A 320 23.47 -15.66 -9.29
N ARG A 321 22.47 -15.76 -10.16
CA ARG A 321 22.18 -16.93 -10.97
C ARG A 321 21.73 -16.47 -12.35
N PHE A 322 21.81 -17.34 -13.33
CA PHE A 322 21.44 -17.00 -14.70
C PHE A 322 20.82 -18.17 -15.46
N PHE A 323 20.04 -17.84 -16.48
CA PHE A 323 19.49 -18.77 -17.46
C PHE A 323 19.96 -18.37 -18.86
N LYS A 324 20.47 -19.34 -19.63
CA LYS A 324 20.93 -19.12 -21.00
C LYS A 324 19.73 -19.12 -21.95
N SER A 325 19.59 -18.09 -22.76
CA SER A 325 18.52 -18.03 -23.78
C SER A 325 18.88 -17.05 -24.90
N PHE A 326 18.57 -17.43 -26.14
CA PHE A 326 18.65 -16.55 -27.30
C PHE A 326 17.58 -15.45 -27.25
N GLU A 327 16.40 -15.75 -26.70
CA GLU A 327 15.26 -14.84 -26.53
C GLU A 327 15.29 -14.12 -25.17
N TYR A 328 16.47 -13.73 -24.71
CA TYR A 328 16.67 -13.26 -23.34
C TYR A 328 15.79 -12.07 -22.93
N ARG A 329 15.38 -11.20 -23.87
CA ARG A 329 14.48 -10.07 -23.57
C ARG A 329 13.05 -10.51 -23.25
N ASP A 330 12.52 -11.45 -24.02
CA ASP A 330 11.18 -11.99 -23.79
C ASP A 330 11.13 -12.80 -22.48
N PHE A 331 12.20 -13.55 -22.20
CA PHE A 331 12.34 -14.25 -20.93
C PHE A 331 12.46 -13.29 -19.74
N GLU A 332 13.22 -12.21 -19.85
CA GLU A 332 13.32 -11.19 -18.81
C GLU A 332 11.94 -10.57 -18.52
N ARG A 333 11.18 -10.21 -19.56
CA ARG A 333 9.81 -9.70 -19.42
C ARG A 333 8.91 -10.71 -18.69
N LYS A 334 8.96 -11.99 -19.06
CA LYS A 334 8.19 -13.06 -18.39
C LYS A 334 8.57 -13.18 -16.92
N ILE A 335 9.87 -13.16 -16.60
CA ILE A 335 10.38 -13.24 -15.23
C ILE A 335 9.96 -12.04 -14.39
N ILE A 336 10.10 -10.82 -14.93
CA ILE A 336 9.70 -9.60 -14.23
C ILE A 336 8.19 -9.60 -13.98
N ASN A 337 7.37 -9.96 -14.97
CA ASN A 337 5.92 -10.05 -14.81
C ASN A 337 5.54 -11.09 -13.76
N HIS A 338 6.22 -12.23 -13.75
CA HIS A 338 6.04 -13.26 -12.74
C HIS A 338 6.44 -12.78 -11.34
N PHE A 339 7.55 -12.04 -11.24
CA PHE A 339 8.00 -11.44 -10.00
C PHE A 339 6.97 -10.45 -9.45
N ILE A 340 6.51 -9.49 -10.27
CA ILE A 340 5.46 -8.54 -9.88
C ILE A 340 4.18 -9.29 -9.45
N TYR A 341 3.83 -10.35 -10.15
CA TYR A 341 2.64 -11.14 -9.84
C TYR A 341 2.70 -11.78 -8.43
N PHE A 342 3.84 -12.37 -8.04
CA PHE A 342 4.01 -13.00 -6.73
C PHE A 342 4.31 -12.01 -5.61
N TYR A 343 5.16 -11.01 -5.88
CA TYR A 343 5.73 -10.13 -4.87
C TYR A 343 5.05 -8.76 -4.80
N GLY A 344 4.28 -8.39 -5.83
CA GLY A 344 3.43 -7.18 -5.87
C GLY A 344 4.12 -5.92 -6.38
N ASP A 345 5.41 -5.98 -6.69
CA ASP A 345 6.21 -4.85 -7.17
C ASP A 345 7.41 -5.35 -7.99
N LEU A 346 8.11 -4.44 -8.65
CA LEU A 346 9.41 -4.71 -9.27
C LEU A 346 10.46 -5.08 -8.20
N PRO A 347 11.50 -5.86 -8.56
CA PRO A 347 12.69 -5.96 -7.72
C PRO A 347 13.22 -4.56 -7.41
N LYS A 348 13.72 -4.34 -6.19
CA LYS A 348 13.98 -2.98 -5.67
C LYS A 348 14.89 -2.11 -6.54
N LEU A 349 15.78 -2.72 -7.33
CA LEU A 349 16.74 -2.02 -8.17
C LEU A 349 16.34 -1.97 -9.65
N ASN A 350 15.18 -2.54 -10.02
CA ASN A 350 14.60 -2.36 -11.35
C ASN A 350 13.77 -1.06 -11.36
N THR A 351 14.16 -0.09 -12.20
CA THR A 351 13.52 1.23 -12.24
C THR A 351 12.29 1.29 -13.14
N GLN A 352 12.18 0.39 -14.12
CA GLN A 352 11.10 0.37 -15.10
C GLN A 352 10.68 -1.07 -15.40
N ARG A 353 9.39 -1.23 -15.71
CA ARG A 353 8.87 -2.47 -16.26
C ARG A 353 9.27 -2.54 -17.73
N ILE A 354 9.62 -3.73 -18.20
CA ILE A 354 9.92 -3.97 -19.61
C ILE A 354 8.60 -4.07 -20.37
N ILE A 355 8.25 -2.98 -21.05
CA ILE A 355 7.10 -2.84 -21.93
C ILE A 355 7.72 -2.88 -23.33
N SER A 356 7.71 -4.04 -23.97
CA SER A 356 8.07 -4.13 -25.39
C SER A 356 6.97 -3.48 -26.23
#